data_AF-A0A973AR27-F1
#
_entry.id   AF-A0A973AR27-F1
#
_cell.length_a   1.000
_cell.length_b   1.000
_cell.length_c   1.000
_cell.angle_alpha   90.00
_cell.angle_beta   90.00
_cell.angle_gamma   90.00
#
_symmetry.space_group_name_H-M   'P 1'
#
loop_
_entity.id
_entity.type
_entity.pdbx_description
1 polymer ?
#
loop_
_entity_poly.entity_id
_entity_poly.type
_entity_poly.pdbx_seq_one_letter_code
_entity_poly.pdbx_strand_id
1 'polypeptide(L)'
;AIASPAIATLSNLTGGTLSLSNADLRTEVVALQTVSVGSASSALAVITTQFNALESTVNDALGSLGAEVRALELQTQFLEQITDATAEGLGNIVDADLARESARLTALQVQQQLSIQTLGIANQRPQTLLGLFR
;
A
#
# COMPACT_ATOMS: atom_id res chain seq x y z
N ALA A 1 -6.62 0.58 36.60
CA ALA A 1 -5.78 0.90 35.44
C ALA A 1 -6.66 0.78 34.20
N ILE A 2 -7.00 1.90 33.56
CA ILE A 2 -7.76 1.86 32.32
C ILE A 2 -6.72 1.53 31.25
N ALA A 3 -6.70 0.28 30.78
CA ALA A 3 -5.85 -0.12 29.67
C ALA A 3 -6.20 0.79 28.49
N SER A 4 -5.30 1.70 28.18
CA SER A 4 -5.58 2.74 27.22
C SER A 4 -5.39 2.12 25.83
N PRO A 5 -6.40 2.18 24.94
CA PRO A 5 -6.45 1.31 23.76
C PRO A 5 -5.34 1.68 22.77
N ALA A 6 -4.47 0.71 22.46
CA ALA A 6 -3.53 0.83 21.37
C ALA A 6 -4.28 0.71 20.04
N ILE A 7 -3.94 1.55 19.06
CA ILE A 7 -4.52 1.49 17.71
C ILE A 7 -3.64 0.57 16.88
N ALA A 8 -4.15 -0.60 16.49
CA ALA A 8 -3.45 -1.50 15.58
C ALA A 8 -3.81 -1.16 14.12
N THR A 9 -2.80 -0.91 13.30
CA THR A 9 -2.93 -0.76 11.84
C THR A 9 -2.22 -1.90 11.14
N LEU A 10 -2.66 -2.28 9.93
CA LEU A 10 -1.98 -3.31 9.14
C LEU A 10 -0.61 -2.78 8.66
N SER A 11 0.44 -3.58 8.84
CA SER A 11 1.82 -3.28 8.45
C SER A 11 2.30 -4.08 7.24
N ASN A 12 1.53 -5.06 6.74
CA ASN A 12 1.83 -5.76 5.49
C ASN A 12 0.61 -6.53 4.98
N LEU A 13 0.69 -7.04 3.75
CA LEU A 13 -0.34 -7.88 3.14
C LEU A 13 -0.50 -9.25 3.82
N THR A 14 0.46 -9.67 4.65
CA THR A 14 0.45 -10.93 5.40
C THR A 14 -0.25 -10.82 6.75
N GLY A 15 -0.81 -9.65 7.09
CA GLY A 15 -1.54 -9.42 8.34
C GLY A 15 -0.68 -9.01 9.54
N GLY A 16 0.57 -8.58 9.31
CA GLY A 16 1.37 -7.92 10.34
C GLY A 16 0.69 -6.64 10.83
N THR A 17 0.90 -6.27 12.09
CA THR A 17 0.28 -5.09 12.70
C THR A 17 1.32 -4.14 13.26
N LEU A 18 1.18 -2.84 12.96
CA LEU A 18 1.84 -1.76 13.66
C LEU A 18 0.90 -1.26 14.76
N SER A 19 1.37 -1.26 16.00
CA SER A 19 0.60 -0.78 17.14
C SER A 19 1.03 0.63 17.46
N LEU A 20 0.09 1.59 17.39
CA LEU A 20 0.28 2.91 17.98
C LEU A 20 -0.14 2.86 19.44
N SER A 21 0.85 2.98 20.31
CA SER A 21 0.66 2.93 21.75
C SER A 21 0.41 4.34 22.24
N ASN A 22 -0.63 4.52 23.05
CA ASN A 22 -0.77 5.76 23.80
C ASN A 22 0.04 5.65 25.11
N ALA A 23 0.49 6.79 25.62
CA ALA A 23 1.13 6.86 26.93
C ALA A 23 0.15 7.41 27.97
N ASP A 24 -0.02 6.69 29.08
CA ASP A 24 -0.87 7.12 30.19
C ASP A 24 -0.08 8.01 31.16
N LEU A 25 -0.31 9.33 31.09
CA LEU A 25 0.27 10.31 32.01
C LEU A 25 -0.56 10.51 33.29
N ARG A 26 -1.72 9.86 33.41
CA ARG A 26 -2.65 10.12 34.52
C ARG A 26 -2.08 9.70 35.86
N THR A 27 -1.27 8.64 35.89
CA THR A 27 -0.62 8.17 37.12
C THR A 27 0.29 9.25 37.71
N GLU A 28 1.13 9.87 36.87
CA GLU A 28 2.02 10.96 37.27
C GLU A 28 1.23 12.21 37.68
N VAL A 29 0.20 12.58 36.91
CA VAL A 29 -0.66 13.73 37.24
C VAL A 29 -1.42 13.53 38.57
N VAL A 30 -1.91 12.32 38.85
CA VAL A 30 -2.57 12.01 40.12
C VAL A 30 -1.56 12.01 41.27
N ALA A 31 -0.33 11.55 41.05
CA ALA A 31 0.73 11.66 42.05
C ALA A 31 0.98 13.14 42.43
N LEU A 32 1.03 14.05 41.45
CA LEU A 32 1.15 15.50 41.68
C LEU A 32 0.02 16.11 42.53
N GLN A 33 -1.20 15.55 42.48
CA GLN A 33 -2.36 16.08 43.22
C GLN A 33 -2.27 15.86 44.74
N THR A 34 -1.45 14.91 45.18
CA THR A 34 -1.37 14.49 46.59
C THR A 34 -0.18 15.08 47.34
N VAL A 35 0.67 15.86 46.67
CA VAL A 35 1.95 16.35 47.22
C VAL A 35 1.79 17.70 47.93
N SER A 36 2.57 17.91 48.99
CA SER A 36 2.55 19.15 49.77
C SER A 36 3.75 20.07 49.45
N VAL A 37 3.46 21.34 49.18
CA VAL A 37 4.46 22.39 48.91
C VAL A 37 4.57 23.40 50.07
N GLY A 38 4.17 23.02 51.28
CA GLY A 38 4.12 23.91 52.44
C GLY A 38 5.47 24.38 53.01
N SER A 39 6.60 23.84 52.52
CA SER A 39 7.95 24.24 52.93
C SER A 39 8.92 24.18 51.76
N ALA A 40 10.06 24.87 51.88
CA ALA A 40 11.13 24.81 50.87
C ALA A 40 11.65 23.37 50.66
N SER A 41 11.74 22.57 51.72
CA SER A 41 12.17 21.17 51.64
C SER A 41 11.15 20.29 50.91
N SER A 42 9.85 20.47 51.20
CA SER A 42 8.81 19.68 50.53
C SER A 42 8.61 20.09 49.07
N ALA A 43 8.74 21.38 48.76
CA ALA A 43 8.75 21.88 47.39
C ALA A 43 9.93 21.32 46.56
N LEU A 44 11.14 21.27 47.15
CA LEU A 44 12.30 20.68 46.49
C LEU A 44 12.08 19.18 46.22
N ALA A 45 11.48 18.44 47.15
CA ALA A 45 11.15 17.04 46.97
C ALA A 45 10.17 16.81 45.80
N VAL A 46 9.14 17.66 45.66
CA VAL A 46 8.18 17.58 44.55
C VAL A 46 8.88 17.71 43.20
N ILE A 47 9.81 18.66 43.09
CA ILE A 47 10.57 18.89 41.85
C ILE A 47 11.44 17.69 41.52
N THR A 48 12.24 17.21 42.48
CA THR A 48 13.23 16.16 42.19
C THR A 48 12.64 14.78 42.02
N THR A 49 11.39 14.55 42.45
CA THR A 49 10.75 13.25 42.37
C THR A 49 9.58 13.25 41.38
N GLN A 50 8.52 14.01 41.65
CA GLN A 50 7.31 13.98 40.81
C GLN A 50 7.52 14.66 39.45
N PHE A 51 8.17 15.82 39.39
CA PHE A 51 8.43 16.47 38.10
C PHE A 51 9.42 15.68 37.24
N ASN A 52 10.50 15.16 37.84
CA ASN A 52 11.43 14.30 37.11
C ASN A 52 10.78 13.00 36.60
N ALA A 53 9.87 12.40 37.38
CA ALA A 53 9.13 11.21 36.95
C ALA A 53 8.18 11.52 35.78
N LEU A 54 7.45 12.64 35.86
CA LEU A 54 6.61 13.13 34.78
C LEU A 54 7.44 13.41 33.52
N GLU A 55 8.58 14.10 33.65
CA GLU A 55 9.47 14.42 32.54
C GLU A 55 9.99 13.15 31.85
N SER A 56 10.47 12.16 32.62
CA SER A 56 10.91 10.88 32.07
C SER A 56 9.79 10.18 31.30
N THR A 57 8.60 10.10 31.90
CA THR A 57 7.44 9.43 31.28
C THR A 57 7.02 10.13 29.99
N VAL A 58 7.02 11.45 29.96
CA VAL A 58 6.72 12.24 28.75
C VAL A 58 7.79 12.03 27.68
N ASN A 59 9.07 12.01 28.06
CA ASN A 59 10.16 11.76 27.11
C ASN A 59 10.06 10.37 26.49
N ASP A 60 9.79 9.35 27.29
CA ASP A 60 9.61 7.97 26.81
C ASP A 60 8.39 7.86 25.89
N ALA A 61 7.28 8.50 26.26
CA ALA A 61 6.06 8.58 25.46
C ALA A 61 6.31 9.22 24.09
N LEU A 62 6.96 10.38 24.06
CA LEU A 62 7.29 11.09 22.82
C LEU A 62 8.31 10.33 21.98
N GLY A 63 9.27 9.64 22.62
CA GLY A 63 10.24 8.78 21.97
C GLY A 63 9.57 7.60 21.25
N SER A 64 8.67 6.89 21.95
CA SER A 64 7.88 5.79 21.38
C SER A 64 6.99 6.28 20.25
N LEU A 65 6.22 7.35 20.48
CA LEU A 65 5.33 7.91 19.45
C LEU A 65 6.13 8.34 18.21
N GLY A 66 7.30 8.96 18.39
CA GLY A 66 8.17 9.34 17.28
C GLY A 66 8.74 8.14 16.52
N ALA A 67 8.99 7.00 17.17
CA ALA A 67 9.39 5.77 16.50
C ALA A 67 8.21 5.14 15.73
N GLU A 68 7.03 5.09 16.35
CA GLU A 68 5.80 4.57 15.75
C GLU A 68 5.36 5.37 14.52
N VAL A 69 5.41 6.71 14.59
CA VAL A 69 5.10 7.58 13.44
C VAL A 69 6.05 7.34 12.28
N ARG A 70 7.36 7.19 12.53
CA ARG A 70 8.33 6.87 11.47
C ARG A 70 8.07 5.51 10.85
N ALA A 71 7.72 4.51 11.67
CA ALA A 71 7.36 3.20 11.16
C ALA A 71 6.11 3.26 10.27
N LEU A 72 5.11 4.07 10.65
CA LEU A 72 3.91 4.29 9.84
C LEU A 72 4.20 5.01 8.52
N GLU A 73 5.08 6.01 8.53
CA GLU A 73 5.49 6.75 7.33
C GLU A 73 6.21 5.83 6.34
N LEU A 74 7.18 5.03 6.83
CA LEU A 74 7.86 4.01 6.03
C LEU A 74 6.88 3.00 5.42
N GLN A 75 5.89 2.57 6.20
CA GLN A 75 4.88 1.65 5.73
C GLN A 75 4.01 2.26 4.64
N THR A 76 3.63 3.52 4.79
CA THR A 76 2.83 4.25 3.80
C THR A 76 3.60 4.35 2.48
N GLN A 77 4.87 4.75 2.54
CA GLN A 77 5.73 4.84 1.37
C GLN A 77 5.94 3.47 0.69
N PHE A 78 6.07 2.39 1.46
CA PHE A 78 6.16 1.04 0.91
C PHE A 78 4.88 0.63 0.16
N LEU A 79 3.70 0.97 0.69
CA LEU A 79 2.42 0.69 0.04
C LEU A 79 2.22 1.52 -1.24
N GLU A 80 2.68 2.76 -1.26
CA GLU A 80 2.72 3.59 -2.48
C GLU A 80 3.58 2.93 -3.56
N GLN A 81 4.80 2.50 -3.21
CA GLN A 81 5.68 1.79 -4.16
C GLN A 81 5.07 0.48 -4.68
N ILE A 82 4.38 -0.29 -3.83
CA ILE A 82 3.65 -1.48 -4.28
C ILE A 82 2.54 -1.09 -5.26
N THR A 83 1.79 -0.03 -4.96
CA THR A 83 0.69 0.44 -5.80
C THR A 83 1.21 0.87 -7.17
N ASP A 84 2.31 1.61 -7.21
CA ASP A 84 2.94 2.04 -8.46
C ASP A 84 3.48 0.84 -9.27
N ALA A 85 4.21 -0.07 -8.63
CA ALA A 85 4.75 -1.26 -9.27
C ALA A 85 3.66 -2.21 -9.78
N THR A 86 2.55 -2.33 -9.05
CA THR A 86 1.39 -3.12 -9.49
C THR A 86 0.63 -2.46 -10.63
N ALA A 87 0.50 -1.14 -10.64
CA ALA A 87 -0.08 -0.40 -11.76
C ALA A 87 0.75 -0.55 -13.04
N GLU A 88 2.08 -0.42 -12.94
CA GLU A 88 2.99 -0.65 -14.06
C GLU A 88 2.96 -2.11 -14.54
N GLY A 89 3.02 -3.06 -13.60
CA GLY A 89 2.93 -4.49 -13.91
C GLY A 89 1.62 -4.86 -14.61
N LEU A 90 0.49 -4.31 -14.15
CA LEU A 90 -0.80 -4.53 -14.78
C LEU A 90 -0.87 -3.87 -16.16
N GLY A 91 -0.35 -2.65 -16.32
CA GLY A 91 -0.27 -1.97 -17.62
C GLY A 91 0.51 -2.78 -18.66
N ASN A 92 1.66 -3.33 -18.27
CA ASN A 92 2.47 -4.19 -19.14
C ASN A 92 1.75 -5.49 -19.56
N ILE A 93 0.98 -6.10 -18.65
CA ILE A 93 0.17 -7.28 -18.97
C ILE A 93 -0.96 -6.91 -19.94
N VAL A 94 -1.66 -5.79 -19.69
CA VAL A 94 -2.73 -5.31 -20.57
C VAL A 94 -2.21 -4.96 -21.96
N ASP A 95 -1.06 -4.28 -22.06
CA ASP A 95 -0.42 -3.96 -23.33
C ASP A 95 0.02 -5.23 -24.07
N ALA A 96 0.59 -6.20 -23.37
CA ALA A 96 0.97 -7.49 -23.94
C ALA A 96 -0.25 -8.28 -24.46
N ASP A 97 -1.36 -8.27 -23.72
CA ASP A 97 -2.59 -8.94 -24.12
C ASP A 97 -3.25 -8.21 -25.30
N LEU A 98 -3.27 -6.88 -25.31
CA LEU A 98 -3.76 -6.08 -26.42
C LEU A 98 -2.91 -6.30 -27.68
N ALA A 99 -1.59 -6.40 -27.55
CA ALA A 99 -0.70 -6.71 -28.66
C ALA A 99 -0.96 -8.12 -29.23
N ARG A 100 -1.17 -9.12 -28.37
CA ARG A 100 -1.51 -10.48 -28.79
C ARG A 100 -2.85 -10.55 -29.52
N GLU A 101 -3.87 -9.87 -28.99
CA GLU A 101 -5.19 -9.82 -29.62
C GLU A 101 -5.14 -9.05 -30.94
N SER A 102 -4.37 -7.95 -31.02
CA SER A 102 -4.13 -7.21 -32.26
C SER A 102 -3.42 -8.06 -33.32
N ALA A 103 -2.41 -8.84 -32.92
CA ALA A 103 -1.74 -9.80 -33.80
C ALA A 103 -2.71 -10.91 -34.27
N ARG A 104 -3.59 -11.37 -33.39
CA ARG A 104 -4.63 -12.36 -33.74
C ARG A 104 -5.64 -11.79 -34.74
N LEU A 105 -6.11 -10.56 -34.54
CA LEU A 105 -7.04 -9.88 -35.44
C LEU A 105 -6.42 -9.64 -36.81
N THR A 106 -5.18 -9.18 -36.88
CA THR A 106 -4.46 -9.00 -38.16
C THR A 106 -4.25 -10.33 -38.89
N ALA A 107 -3.86 -11.39 -38.17
CA ALA A 107 -3.77 -12.73 -38.76
C ALA A 107 -5.13 -13.20 -39.32
N LEU A 108 -6.22 -12.97 -38.60
CA LEU A 108 -7.57 -13.33 -39.04
C LEU A 108 -8.03 -12.50 -40.26
N GLN A 109 -7.66 -11.22 -40.33
CA GLN A 109 -7.92 -10.36 -41.50
C GLN A 109 -7.16 -10.83 -42.74
N VAL A 110 -5.87 -11.18 -42.59
CA VAL A 110 -5.07 -11.76 -43.67
C VAL A 110 -5.66 -13.10 -44.13
N GLN A 111 -6.09 -13.96 -43.19
CA GLN A 111 -6.76 -15.21 -43.52
C GLN A 111 -8.05 -14.99 -44.31
N GLN A 112 -8.86 -13.98 -43.97
CA GLN A 112 -10.07 -13.63 -44.71
C GLN A 112 -9.75 -13.09 -46.12
N GLN A 113 -8.76 -12.21 -46.25
CA GLN A 113 -8.32 -11.71 -47.56
C GLN A 113 -7.82 -12.84 -48.46
N LEU A 114 -7.03 -13.77 -47.92
CA LEU A 114 -6.60 -14.99 -48.61
C LEU A 114 -7.79 -15.89 -48.95
N SER A 115 -8.79 -15.99 -48.07
CA SER A 115 -10.01 -16.77 -48.33
C SER A 115 -10.80 -16.20 -49.51
N ILE A 116 -10.96 -14.87 -49.59
CA ILE A 116 -11.62 -14.19 -50.72
C ILE A 116 -10.81 -14.40 -52.01
N GLN A 117 -9.48 -14.23 -51.95
CA GLN A 117 -8.60 -14.45 -53.10
C GLN A 117 -8.68 -15.90 -53.60
N THR A 118 -8.68 -16.87 -52.67
CA THR A 118 -8.77 -18.30 -52.97
C THR A 118 -10.12 -18.65 -53.58
N LEU A 119 -11.23 -18.10 -53.05
CA LEU A 119 -12.56 -18.24 -53.65
C LEU A 119 -12.65 -17.62 -55.04
N GLY A 120 -12.01 -16.45 -55.25
CA GLY A 120 -11.93 -15.81 -56.57
C GLY A 120 -11.16 -16.64 -57.59
N ILE A 121 -10.00 -17.19 -57.21
CA ILE A 121 -9.21 -18.10 -58.05
C ILE A 121 -9.99 -19.40 -58.32
N ALA A 122 -10.69 -19.94 -57.32
CA ALA A 122 -11.51 -21.14 -57.47
C ALA A 122 -12.69 -20.95 -58.43
N ASN A 123 -13.29 -19.75 -58.50
CA ASN A 123 -14.37 -19.43 -59.44
C ASN A 123 -13.88 -19.09 -60.87
N GLN A 124 -12.64 -18.64 -61.01
CA GLN A 124 -12.04 -18.32 -62.31
C GLN A 124 -11.46 -19.55 -63.05
N ARG A 125 -10.95 -20.55 -62.31
CA ARG A 125 -10.38 -21.79 -62.89
C ARG A 125 -11.34 -22.60 -63.79
N PRO A 126 -12.65 -22.74 -63.48
CA PRO A 126 -13.60 -23.42 -64.36
C PRO A 126 -13.83 -22.70 -65.69
N GLN A 127 -13.77 -21.36 -65.72
CA GLN A 127 -13.99 -20.57 -66.94
C GLN A 127 -12.83 -20.66 -67.93
N THR A 128 -11.60 -20.80 -67.44
CA THR A 128 -10.41 -20.99 -68.29
C THR A 128 -10.42 -22.38 -68.95
N LEU A 129 -10.95 -23.40 -68.27
CA LEU A 129 -11.15 -24.72 -68.84
C LEU A 129 -12.24 -24.73 -69.92
N LEU A 130 -13.35 -24.02 -69.75
CA LEU A 130 -14.39 -23.90 -70.78
C LEU A 130 -13.91 -23.14 -72.04
N GLY A 131 -12.92 -22.25 -71.93
CA GLY A 131 -12.30 -21.58 -73.08
C GLY A 131 -11.36 -22.48 -73.89
N LEU A 132 -10.82 -23.56 -73.31
CA LEU A 132 -9.93 -24.52 -73.98
C LEU A 132 -10.69 -25.64 -74.73
N PHE A 133 -12.01 -25.71 -74.55
CA PHE A 133 -12.90 -26.63 -75.28
C PHE A 133 -13.76 -25.93 -76.34
N ARG A 134 -13.39 -24.71 -76.77
CA ARG A 134 -13.97 -24.00 -77.91
C ARG A 134 -12.95 -23.82 -79.03
#